data_AF-A0A662XBY5-F1
#
_entry.id   AF-A0A662XBY5-F1
#
_cell.length_a   1.000
_cell.length_b   1.000
_cell.length_c   1.000
_cell.angle_alpha   90.00
_cell.angle_beta   90.00
_cell.angle_gamma   90.00
#
_symmetry.space_group_name_H-M   'P 1'
#
loop_
_entity.id
_entity.type
_entity.pdbx_description
1 polymer ?
#
loop_
_entity_poly.entity_id
_entity_poly.type
_entity_poly.pdbx_seq_one_letter_code
_entity_poly.pdbx_strand_id
1 'polypeptide(L)' 'MSLSLLDAERRQSSVPARELAYVLHKSQSNVEKLERLEQLLVQDPVFNHETMNYLPRDQQYKRAMQMSARVEILARRN' A
#
# COMPACT_ATOMS: atom_id res chain seq x y z
N MET A 1 17.90 19.77 -6.96
CA MET A 1 16.51 19.48 -6.54
C MET A 1 16.31 20.14 -5.18
N SER A 2 15.41 21.12 -5.09
CA SER A 2 15.06 21.73 -3.80
C SER A 2 14.40 20.69 -2.90
N LEU A 3 14.75 20.66 -1.62
CA LEU A 3 14.05 19.84 -0.65
C LEU A 3 12.56 20.19 -0.63
N SER A 4 11.67 19.19 -0.59
CA SER A 4 10.26 19.45 -0.34
C SER A 4 10.08 19.89 1.12
N LEU A 5 9.02 20.66 1.42
CA LEU A 5 8.68 21.02 2.80
C LEU A 5 8.54 19.77 3.69
N LEU A 6 8.02 18.68 3.11
CA LEU A 6 7.88 17.39 3.80
C LEU A 6 9.25 16.75 4.14
N ASP A 7 10.25 16.92 3.29
CA ASP A 7 11.61 16.43 3.57
C ASP A 7 12.31 17.27 4.64
N ALA A 8 11.99 18.56 4.74
CA ALA A 8 12.47 19.41 5.82
C ALA A 8 11.91 18.95 7.18
N GLU A 9 10.62 18.62 7.24
CA GLU A 9 9.98 18.09 8.45
C GLU A 9 10.52 16.70 8.83
N ARG A 10 10.67 15.79 7.87
CA ARG A 10 11.21 14.43 8.13
C ARG A 10 12.60 14.44 8.78
N ARG A 11 13.43 15.43 8.45
CA ARG A 11 14.80 15.57 9.01
C ARG A 11 14.83 16.02 10.47
N GLN A 12 13.74 16.57 10.99
CA GLN A 12 13.67 17.00 12.39
C GLN A 12 13.56 15.82 13.36
N SER A 13 13.20 14.62 12.89
CA SER A 13 13.08 13.43 13.72
C SER A 13 14.46 12.92 14.14
N SER A 14 14.66 12.73 15.44
CA SER A 14 15.83 12.04 16.00
C SER A 14 15.75 10.52 15.87
N VAL A 15 14.57 9.99 15.52
CA VAL A 15 14.32 8.55 15.40
C VAL A 15 14.04 8.20 13.93
N PRO A 16 14.71 7.17 13.36
CA PRO A 16 14.42 6.71 12.01
C PRO A 16 13.02 6.10 11.91
N ALA A 17 12.21 6.57 10.95
CA ALA A 17 10.86 6.03 10.72
C ALA A 17 10.86 4.53 10.39
N ARG A 18 11.94 4.04 9.76
CA ARG A 18 12.12 2.61 9.44
C ARG A 18 12.20 1.74 10.68
N GLU A 19 12.93 2.19 11.70
CA GLU A 19 13.06 1.46 12.97
C GLU A 19 11.72 1.42 13.73
N LEU A 20 10.98 2.53 13.70
CA LEU A 20 9.62 2.58 14.25
C LEU A 20 8.70 1.57 13.57
N ALA A 21 8.79 1.42 12.24
CA ALA A 21 8.01 0.42 11.52
C ALA A 21 8.32 -1.01 12.00
N TYR A 22 9.59 -1.34 12.27
CA TYR A 22 9.97 -2.65 12.80
C TYR A 22 9.37 -2.92 14.19
N VAL A 23 9.33 -1.90 15.06
CA VAL A 23 8.68 -2.01 16.37
C VAL A 23 7.17 -2.24 16.21
N LEU A 24 6.50 -1.45 15.36
CA LEU A 24 5.06 -1.55 15.11
C LEU A 24 4.66 -2.92 14.55
N HIS A 25 5.44 -3.43 13.60
CA HIS A 25 5.18 -4.72 12.96
C HIS A 25 5.88 -5.89 13.65
N LYS A 26 6.49 -5.65 14.82
CA LYS A 26 7.14 -6.63 15.71
C LYS A 26 8.35 -7.37 15.14
N SER A 27 8.72 -7.13 13.88
CA SER A 27 9.94 -7.65 13.25
C SER A 27 10.24 -6.93 11.94
N GLN A 28 11.52 -6.91 11.57
CA GLN A 28 11.96 -6.45 10.26
C GLN A 28 11.37 -7.30 9.12
N SER A 29 11.36 -8.63 9.27
CA SER A 29 10.82 -9.54 8.26
C SER A 29 9.34 -9.30 7.96
N ASN A 30 8.54 -8.89 8.95
CA ASN A 30 7.14 -8.55 8.73
C ASN A 30 6.99 -7.28 7.88
N VAL A 31 7.81 -6.26 8.13
CA VAL A 31 7.80 -5.03 7.33
C VAL A 31 8.20 -5.33 5.89
N GLU A 32 9.29 -6.07 5.68
CA GLU A 32 9.75 -6.43 4.33
C GLU A 32 8.71 -7.27 3.57
N LYS A 33 8.05 -8.21 4.26
CA LYS A 33 6.95 -8.99 3.67
C LYS A 33 5.77 -8.10 3.30
N LEU A 34 5.39 -7.17 4.17
CA LEU A 34 4.27 -6.26 3.96
C LEU A 34 4.54 -5.34 2.77
N GLU A 35 5.73 -4.73 2.70
CA GLU A 35 6.13 -3.86 1.58
C GLU A 35 6.15 -4.60 0.25
N ARG A 36 6.63 -5.85 0.23
CA ARG A 36 6.59 -6.69 -0.96
C ARG A 36 5.14 -6.94 -1.42
N LEU A 37 4.23 -7.21 -0.49
CA LEU A 37 2.81 -7.42 -0.81
C LEU A 37 2.16 -6.11 -1.29
N GLU A 38 2.45 -4.98 -0.67
CA GLU A 38 1.97 -3.66 -1.11
C GLU A 38 2.46 -3.33 -2.52
N GLN A 39 3.74 -3.53 -2.81
CA GLN A 39 4.30 -3.30 -4.15
C GLN A 39 3.60 -4.14 -5.21
N LEU A 40 3.29 -5.40 -4.89
CA LEU A 40 2.57 -6.30 -5.78
C LEU A 40 1.15 -5.80 -6.09
N LEU A 41 0.47 -5.20 -5.11
CA LEU A 41 -0.86 -4.62 -5.31
C LEU A 41 -0.82 -3.28 -6.05
N VAL A 42 0.11 -2.38 -5.70
CA VAL A 42 0.22 -1.03 -6.31
C VAL A 42 0.55 -1.11 -7.80
N GLN A 43 1.34 -2.10 -8.22
CA GLN A 43 1.69 -2.30 -9.63
C GLN A 43 0.53 -2.84 -10.47
N ASP A 44 -0.49 -3.43 -9.85
CA ASP A 44 -1.61 -4.02 -10.56
C ASP A 44 -2.79 -3.01 -10.64
N PRO A 45 -3.12 -2.51 -11.85
CA PRO A 45 -4.08 -1.43 -12.02
C PRO A 45 -5.51 -1.82 -11.60
N VAL A 46 -5.81 -3.12 -11.44
CA VAL A 46 -7.10 -3.57 -10.89
C VAL A 46 -7.32 -3.04 -9.48
N PHE A 47 -6.25 -2.82 -8.71
CA PHE A 47 -6.35 -2.30 -7.35
C PHE A 47 -6.40 -0.76 -7.27
N ASN A 48 -6.32 -0.04 -8.39
CA ASN A 48 -6.44 1.42 -8.36
C ASN A 48 -7.86 1.84 -7.94
N HIS A 49 -7.93 2.59 -6.85
CA HIS A 49 -9.16 3.04 -6.23
C HIS A 49 -9.38 4.57 -6.23
N GLU A 50 -8.51 5.36 -6.88
CA GLU A 50 -8.59 6.84 -6.86
C GLU A 50 -9.97 7.37 -7.28
N THR A 51 -10.65 6.66 -8.18
CA THR A 51 -11.96 7.09 -8.69
C THR A 51 -13.15 6.40 -8.01
N MET A 52 -12.96 5.56 -6.99
CA MET A 52 -14.07 4.77 -6.43
C MET A 52 -15.20 5.63 -5.86
N ASN A 53 -14.86 6.78 -5.26
CA ASN A 53 -15.83 7.70 -4.66
C ASN A 53 -16.76 8.37 -5.68
N TYR A 54 -16.42 8.31 -6.98
CA TYR A 54 -17.26 8.84 -8.06
C TYR A 54 -18.17 7.77 -8.68
N LEU A 55 -18.09 6.52 -8.22
CA LEU A 55 -18.88 5.42 -8.74
C LEU A 55 -20.16 5.24 -7.91
N PRO A 56 -21.30 4.96 -8.55
CA PRO A 56 -22.50 4.44 -7.87
C PRO A 56 -22.24 3.11 -7.16
N ARG A 57 -23.08 2.76 -6.17
CA ARG A 57 -22.89 1.60 -5.28
C ARG A 57 -22.76 0.27 -6.03
N ASP A 58 -23.56 0.05 -7.08
CA ASP A 58 -23.51 -1.16 -7.91
C ASP A 58 -22.16 -1.29 -8.65
N GLN A 59 -21.61 -0.17 -9.11
CA GLN A 59 -20.31 -0.13 -9.78
C GLN A 59 -19.16 -0.31 -8.79
N GLN A 60 -19.25 0.27 -7.59
CA GLN A 60 -18.30 0.01 -6.50
C GLN A 60 -18.29 -1.47 -6.14
N TYR A 61 -19.47 -2.09 -5.99
CA TYR A 61 -19.58 -3.52 -5.71
C TYR A 61 -18.94 -4.36 -6.82
N LYS A 62 -19.21 -4.04 -8.09
CA LYS A 62 -18.59 -4.73 -9.23
C LYS A 62 -17.07 -4.64 -9.21
N ARG A 63 -16.49 -3.47 -8.92
CA ARG A 63 -15.04 -3.31 -8.77
C ARG A 63 -14.48 -4.09 -7.59
N ALA A 64 -15.16 -4.06 -6.44
CA ALA A 64 -14.75 -4.84 -5.27
C ALA A 64 -14.68 -6.34 -5.60
N MET A 65 -15.68 -6.89 -6.30
CA MET A 65 -15.68 -8.28 -6.74
C MET A 65 -14.52 -8.59 -7.70
N GLN A 66 -14.19 -7.68 -8.62
CA GLN A 66 -13.04 -7.83 -9.52
C GLN A 66 -11.71 -7.84 -8.74
N MET A 67 -11.53 -6.93 -7.79
CA MET A 67 -10.37 -6.89 -6.90
C MET A 67 -10.25 -8.19 -6.09
N SER A 68 -11.34 -8.67 -5.49
CA SER A 68 -11.35 -9.92 -4.72
C SER A 68 -10.96 -11.14 -5.57
N ALA A 69 -11.51 -11.26 -6.78
CA ALA A 69 -11.12 -12.33 -7.70
C ALA A 69 -9.64 -12.23 -8.10
N ARG A 70 -9.11 -11.00 -8.25
CA ARG A 70 -7.71 -10.77 -8.60
C ARG A 70 -6.76 -11.15 -7.47
N VAL A 71 -7.11 -10.87 -6.21
CA VAL A 71 -6.33 -11.30 -5.03
C VAL A 71 -6.14 -12.81 -5.03
N GLU A 72 -7.21 -13.58 -5.26
CA GLU A 72 -7.15 -15.05 -5.28
C GLU A 72 -6.19 -15.58 -6.36
N ILE A 73 -6.20 -14.96 -7.55
CA ILE A 73 -5.28 -15.32 -8.64
C ILE A 73 -3.83 -15.05 -8.24
N LEU A 74 -3.56 -13.90 -7.60
CA LEU A 74 -2.22 -13.53 -7.16
C LEU A 74 -1.71 -14.43 -6.04
N ALA A 75 -2.57 -14.78 -5.09
CA ALA A 75 -2.25 -15.67 -3.97
C ALA A 75 -1.91 -17.09 -4.41
N ARG A 76 -2.51 -17.60 -5.50
CA ARG A 76 -2.20 -18.93 -6.04
C ARG A 76 -0.90 -18.98 -6.86
N ARG A 77 -0.38 -17.82 -7.28
CA ARG A 77 0.79 -17.72 -8.17
C ARG A 77 2.08 -17.35 -7.44
N ASN A 78 2.01 -17.02 -6.14
CA ASN A 78 3.13 -16.64 -5.29
C ASN A 78 3.18 -17.53 -4.04
#